data_AF-A0A8R1TIP6-F1
#
_entry.id   AF-A0A8R1TIP6-F1
#
_cell.length_a   1.000
_cell.length_b   1.000
_cell.length_c   1.000
_cell.angle_alpha   90.00
_cell.angle_beta   90.00
_cell.angle_gamma   90.00
#
_symmetry.space_group_name_H-M   'P 1'
#
loop_
_entity.id
_entity.type
_entity.pdbx_description
1 polymer ?
#
loop_
_entity_poly.entity_id
_entity_poly.type
_entity_poly.pdbx_seq_one_letter_code
_entity_poly.pdbx_strand_id
1 'polypeptide(L)'
;MVIYGNETNEIIIEEMIESKSKNDQIKVNIDEILRFGSVMERFDIQQQNREAFDWLAENRDEMEINPKNFANHLIAAIGELILSRELSKKVIKKLVNDGIVTADEYDQNFRHFENSSDEPTVMHMSYVLQQNCAYFHSDKR
;
A
#
# COMPACT_ATOMS: atom_id res chain seq x y z
N MET A 1 5.73 30.99 -5.33
CA MET A 1 6.81 30.01 -5.56
C MET A 1 6.77 29.06 -4.37
N VAL A 2 6.58 27.75 -4.45
CA VAL A 2 6.75 26.74 -5.51
C VAL A 2 5.59 25.74 -5.36
N ILE A 3 5.01 25.32 -6.48
CA ILE A 3 4.16 24.11 -6.59
C ILE A 3 5.13 22.93 -6.47
N TYR A 4 5.10 22.21 -5.34
CA TYR A 4 5.80 20.93 -5.25
C TYR A 4 4.94 19.87 -5.93
N GLY A 5 5.51 19.30 -6.98
CA GLY A 5 4.85 18.49 -7.99
C GLY A 5 4.55 17.06 -7.56
N ASN A 6 3.67 16.46 -8.37
CA ASN A 6 3.23 15.07 -8.37
C ASN A 6 4.38 14.04 -8.21
N GLU A 7 5.60 14.37 -8.63
CA GLU A 7 6.77 13.48 -8.56
C GLU A 7 7.14 13.06 -7.13
N THR A 8 6.90 13.92 -6.12
CA THR A 8 7.23 13.57 -4.73
C THR A 8 6.35 12.44 -4.23
N ASN A 9 5.05 12.45 -4.55
CA ASN A 9 4.11 11.40 -4.15
C ASN A 9 4.38 10.07 -4.90
N GLU A 10 4.96 10.14 -6.09
CA GLU A 10 5.28 8.96 -6.89
C GLU A 10 6.54 8.23 -6.40
N ILE A 11 7.59 8.97 -6.03
CA ILE A 11 8.82 8.38 -5.46
C ILE A 11 8.53 7.72 -4.11
N ILE A 12 7.68 8.36 -3.30
CA ILE A 12 7.27 7.88 -1.98
C ILE A 12 6.72 6.45 -2.02
N ILE A 13 5.89 6.10 -3.00
CA ILE A 13 5.21 4.80 -2.99
C ILE A 13 6.04 3.69 -3.64
N GLU A 14 6.94 4.03 -4.58
CA GLU A 14 7.94 3.07 -5.06
C GLU A 14 8.88 2.63 -3.93
N GLU A 15 9.28 3.57 -3.05
CA GLU A 15 10.09 3.30 -1.86
C GLU A 15 9.32 2.58 -0.75
N MET A 16 7.98 2.56 -0.78
CA MET A 16 7.15 1.88 0.22
C MET A 16 7.18 0.36 0.16
N ILE A 17 7.57 -0.21 -0.98
CA ILE A 17 7.63 -1.66 -1.19
C ILE A 17 9.12 -2.04 -1.28
N GLU A 18 9.69 -2.47 -0.15
CA GLU A 18 11.01 -3.11 -0.18
C GLU A 18 10.89 -4.43 -0.94
N SER A 19 11.67 -4.56 -2.01
CA SER A 19 11.74 -5.79 -2.81
C SER A 19 12.24 -6.97 -1.96
N LYS A 20 11.69 -8.14 -2.28
CA LYS A 20 11.92 -9.49 -1.72
C LYS A 20 13.06 -9.62 -0.70
N SER A 21 12.68 -9.83 0.57
CA SER A 21 13.51 -10.44 1.60
C SER A 21 13.67 -11.96 1.37
N LYS A 22 14.71 -12.57 1.96
CA LYS A 22 14.99 -14.02 1.94
C LYS A 22 13.82 -14.92 2.38
N ASN A 23 12.77 -14.36 2.99
CA ASN A 23 11.56 -15.07 3.41
C ASN A 23 10.34 -14.82 2.49
N ASP A 24 10.54 -14.31 1.26
CA ASP A 24 9.51 -14.08 0.24
C ASP A 24 8.31 -13.19 0.62
N GLN A 25 8.26 -12.63 1.83
CA GLN A 25 7.18 -11.74 2.28
C GLN A 25 7.41 -10.28 1.89
N ILE A 26 6.34 -9.61 1.41
CA ILE A 26 6.31 -8.17 1.14
C ILE A 26 6.58 -7.41 2.44
N LYS A 27 7.56 -6.51 2.43
CA LYS A 27 7.82 -5.56 3.53
C LYS A 27 7.28 -4.17 3.18
N VAL A 28 6.81 -3.48 4.21
CA VAL A 28 6.36 -2.09 4.11
C VAL A 28 7.46 -1.18 4.63
N ASN A 29 7.81 -0.14 3.88
CA ASN A 29 8.68 0.92 4.39
C ASN A 29 7.89 1.77 5.40
N ILE A 30 8.06 1.43 6.67
CA ILE A 30 7.34 2.09 7.74
C ILE A 30 7.74 3.56 7.92
N ASP A 31 8.99 3.92 7.64
CA ASP A 31 9.43 5.31 7.73
C ASP A 31 8.68 6.19 6.74
N GLU A 32 8.40 5.66 5.55
CA GLU A 32 7.67 6.40 4.54
C GLU A 32 6.16 6.50 4.86
N ILE A 33 5.57 5.45 5.44
CA ILE A 33 4.21 5.51 5.98
C ILE A 33 4.09 6.61 7.04
N LEU A 34 5.05 6.71 7.96
CA LEU A 34 5.03 7.71 9.02
C LEU A 34 5.29 9.12 8.48
N ARG A 35 6.10 9.25 7.42
CA ARG A 35 6.27 10.51 6.69
C ARG A 35 4.95 10.96 6.09
N PHE A 36 4.19 10.04 5.51
CA PHE A 36 2.86 10.32 4.98
C PHE A 36 1.89 10.77 6.09
N GLY A 37 1.90 10.11 7.25
CA GLY A 37 1.15 10.53 8.45
C GLY A 37 1.48 11.98 8.86
N SER A 38 2.76 12.34 8.89
CA SER A 38 3.21 13.70 9.23
C SER A 38 2.72 14.77 8.24
N VAL A 39 2.56 14.41 6.97
CA VAL A 39 1.97 15.31 5.95
C VAL A 39 0.47 15.42 6.18
N MET A 40 -0.19 14.29 6.36
CA MET A 40 -1.62 14.17 6.61
C MET A 40 -2.11 14.96 7.83
N GLU A 41 -1.37 14.95 8.93
CA GLU A 41 -1.70 15.70 10.15
C GLU A 41 -1.93 17.19 9.90
N ARG A 42 -1.24 17.76 8.90
CA ARG A 42 -1.38 19.17 8.51
C ARG A 42 -2.71 19.46 7.79
N PHE A 43 -3.44 18.42 7.38
CA PHE A 43 -4.70 18.49 6.65
C PHE A 43 -5.89 17.97 7.46
N ASP A 44 -5.79 17.93 8.79
CA ASP A 44 -6.87 17.56 9.71
C ASP A 44 -7.46 16.16 9.45
N ILE A 45 -6.60 15.14 9.52
CA ILE A 45 -7.02 13.74 9.46
C ILE A 45 -7.94 13.35 10.61
N GLN A 46 -8.68 12.25 10.44
CA GLN A 46 -9.53 11.75 11.49
C GLN A 46 -8.70 11.24 12.67
N GLN A 47 -9.30 11.28 13.86
CA GLN A 47 -8.66 10.82 15.08
C GLN A 47 -8.20 9.36 14.99
N GLN A 48 -8.99 8.51 14.32
CA GLN A 48 -8.64 7.11 14.09
C GLN A 48 -7.35 6.95 13.27
N ASN A 49 -7.14 7.76 12.22
CA ASN A 49 -5.91 7.71 11.44
C ASN A 49 -4.70 8.13 12.29
N ARG A 50 -4.84 9.18 13.11
CA ARG A 50 -3.77 9.64 14.02
C ARG A 50 -3.36 8.53 14.98
N GLU A 51 -4.33 7.96 15.69
CA GLU A 51 -4.09 6.86 16.64
C GLU A 51 -3.43 5.66 15.95
N ALA A 52 -3.81 5.36 14.71
CA ALA A 52 -3.17 4.30 13.93
C ALA A 52 -1.73 4.64 13.53
N PHE A 53 -1.42 5.88 13.13
CA PHE A 53 -0.04 6.31 12.86
C PHE A 53 0.83 6.29 14.12
N ASP A 54 0.32 6.78 15.25
CA ASP A 54 1.02 6.74 16.54
C ASP A 54 1.33 5.30 16.93
N TRP A 55 0.33 4.41 16.83
CA TRP A 55 0.51 2.99 17.10
C TRP A 55 1.59 2.37 16.19
N LEU A 56 1.56 2.67 14.89
CA LEU A 56 2.57 2.17 13.94
C LEU A 56 3.98 2.68 14.26
N ALA A 57 4.11 3.91 14.75
CA ALA A 57 5.39 4.48 15.15
C ALA A 57 5.98 3.78 16.39
N GLU A 58 5.12 3.43 17.34
CA GLU A 58 5.49 2.77 18.60
C GLU A 58 5.70 1.26 18.47
N ASN A 59 5.05 0.61 17.50
CA ASN A 59 4.97 -0.86 17.39
C ASN A 59 5.52 -1.38 16.05
N ARG A 60 6.66 -0.84 15.59
CA ARG A 60 7.28 -1.19 14.29
C ARG A 60 7.66 -2.67 14.19
N ASP A 61 8.02 -3.28 15.31
CA ASP A 61 8.38 -4.69 15.46
C ASP A 61 7.19 -5.65 15.25
N GLU A 62 5.95 -5.17 15.42
CA GLU A 62 4.75 -5.96 15.12
C GLU A 62 4.67 -6.39 13.64
N MET A 63 5.39 -5.72 12.72
CA MET A 63 5.50 -6.17 11.34
C MET A 63 6.06 -7.61 11.24
N GLU A 64 6.97 -7.99 12.13
CA GLU A 64 7.58 -9.33 12.17
C GLU A 64 6.91 -10.23 13.22
N ILE A 65 6.49 -9.67 14.35
CA ILE A 65 5.91 -10.44 15.48
C ILE A 65 4.44 -10.81 15.23
N ASN A 66 3.65 -9.89 14.67
CA ASN A 66 2.21 -10.05 14.46
C ASN A 66 1.77 -9.27 13.21
N PRO A 67 2.16 -9.74 12.00
CA PRO A 67 1.94 -9.01 10.75
C PRO A 67 0.45 -8.73 10.48
N LYS A 68 -0.46 -9.55 11.00
CA LYS A 68 -1.91 -9.33 10.89
C LYS A 68 -2.36 -8.09 11.67
N ASN A 69 -1.88 -7.94 12.91
CA ASN A 69 -2.21 -6.77 13.73
C ASN A 69 -1.57 -5.49 13.16
N PHE A 70 -0.32 -5.60 12.69
CA PHE A 70 0.35 -4.53 11.97
C PHE A 70 -0.45 -4.09 10.73
N ALA A 71 -0.88 -5.05 9.89
CA ALA A 71 -1.67 -4.76 8.70
C ALA A 71 -3.02 -4.10 9.03
N ASN A 72 -3.68 -4.47 10.12
CA ASN A 72 -4.93 -3.82 10.55
C ASN A 72 -4.71 -2.34 10.89
N HIS A 73 -3.64 -2.01 11.62
CA HIS A 73 -3.31 -0.61 11.94
C HIS A 73 -2.84 0.15 10.71
N LEU A 74 -2.11 -0.50 9.80
CA LEU A 74 -1.74 0.09 8.51
C LEU A 74 -2.98 0.47 7.70
N ILE A 75 -3.96 -0.43 7.57
CA ILE A 75 -5.23 -0.14 6.90
C ILE A 75 -6.02 0.95 7.64
N ALA A 76 -6.00 0.99 8.97
CA ALA A 76 -6.62 2.09 9.71
C ALA A 76 -5.94 3.44 9.46
N ALA A 77 -4.62 3.46 9.29
CA ALA A 77 -3.84 4.67 9.05
C ALA A 77 -4.04 5.21 7.63
N ILE A 78 -3.97 4.34 6.61
CA ILE A 78 -3.89 4.75 5.20
C ILE A 78 -4.96 4.14 4.28
N GLY A 79 -5.87 3.32 4.80
CA GLY A 79 -6.81 2.54 3.99
C GLY A 79 -7.76 3.37 3.14
N GLU A 80 -8.17 4.53 3.63
CA GLU A 80 -9.09 5.46 2.92
C GLU A 80 -8.39 6.38 1.92
N LEU A 81 -7.06 6.27 1.78
CA LEU A 81 -6.34 7.05 0.79
C LEU A 81 -6.70 6.61 -0.61
N ILE A 82 -7.15 7.58 -1.39
CA ILE A 82 -7.42 7.42 -2.82
C ILE A 82 -6.09 7.38 -3.57
N LEU A 83 -5.85 6.30 -4.29
CA LEU A 83 -4.75 6.17 -5.21
C LEU A 83 -5.15 6.81 -6.53
N SER A 84 -4.37 7.79 -7.00
CA SER A 84 -4.58 8.31 -8.34
C SER A 84 -4.50 7.19 -9.38
N ARG A 85 -5.13 7.38 -10.52
CA ARG A 85 -5.09 6.40 -11.62
C ARG A 85 -3.65 6.07 -12.05
N GLU A 86 -2.79 7.09 -12.16
CA GLU A 86 -1.37 6.90 -12.54
C GLU A 86 -0.62 6.07 -11.52
N LEU A 87 -0.84 6.36 -10.24
CA LEU A 87 -0.24 5.63 -9.14
C LEU A 87 -0.73 4.18 -9.07
N SER A 88 -2.04 3.96 -9.22
CA SER A 88 -2.64 2.63 -9.26
C SER A 88 -2.00 1.77 -10.37
N LYS A 89 -1.80 2.35 -11.56
CA LYS A 89 -1.08 1.68 -12.66
C LYS A 89 0.35 1.32 -12.29
N LYS A 90 1.09 2.23 -11.65
CA LYS A 90 2.48 1.99 -11.23
C LYS A 90 2.56 0.86 -10.19
N VAL A 91 1.68 0.90 -9.18
CA VAL A 91 1.59 -0.13 -8.14
C VAL A 91 1.33 -1.50 -8.77
N ILE A 92 0.28 -1.62 -9.61
CA ILE A 92 -0.05 -2.90 -10.24
C ILE A 92 1.11 -3.41 -11.11
N LYS A 93 1.73 -2.54 -11.93
CA LYS A 93 2.90 -2.92 -12.74
C LYS A 93 4.06 -3.42 -11.89
N LYS A 94 4.34 -2.76 -10.76
CA LYS A 94 5.36 -3.20 -9.82
C LYS A 94 5.04 -4.57 -9.23
N LEU A 95 3.80 -4.80 -8.82
CA LEU A 95 3.36 -6.11 -8.29
C LEU A 95 3.47 -7.22 -9.34
N VAL A 96 3.24 -6.91 -10.62
CA VAL A 96 3.49 -7.85 -11.73
C VAL A 96 4.98 -8.15 -11.89
N ASN A 97 5.81 -7.12 -11.92
CA ASN A 97 7.27 -7.28 -12.06
C ASN A 97 7.88 -8.06 -10.89
N ASP A 98 7.36 -7.87 -9.68
CA ASP A 98 7.81 -8.57 -8.47
C ASP A 98 7.25 -10.01 -8.38
N GLY A 99 6.34 -10.40 -9.29
CA GLY A 99 5.73 -11.73 -9.34
C GLY A 99 4.68 -11.99 -8.27
N ILE A 100 4.13 -10.92 -7.67
CA ILE A 100 3.03 -10.97 -6.70
C ILE A 100 1.69 -11.14 -7.44
N VAL A 101 1.58 -10.47 -8.60
CA VAL A 101 0.44 -10.58 -9.51
C VAL A 101 0.95 -11.23 -10.80
N THR A 102 0.35 -12.34 -11.22
CA THR A 102 0.67 -12.95 -12.51
C THR A 102 0.06 -12.17 -13.67
N ALA A 103 0.57 -12.36 -14.89
CA ALA A 103 0.00 -11.73 -16.08
C ALA A 103 -1.49 -12.10 -16.28
N ASP A 104 -1.86 -13.36 -16.01
CA ASP A 104 -3.24 -13.84 -16.11
C ASP A 104 -4.15 -13.18 -15.07
N GLU A 105 -3.70 -13.07 -13.81
CA GLU A 105 -4.45 -12.38 -12.75
C GLU A 105 -4.60 -10.88 -13.06
N TYR A 106 -3.56 -10.26 -13.61
CA TYR A 106 -3.58 -8.88 -14.07
C TYR A 106 -4.67 -8.66 -15.13
N ASP A 107 -4.68 -9.47 -16.19
CA ASP A 107 -5.61 -9.32 -17.29
C ASP A 107 -7.07 -9.56 -16.85
N GLN A 108 -7.30 -10.50 -15.92
CA GLN A 108 -8.62 -10.82 -15.42
C GLN A 108 -9.15 -9.79 -14.42
N ASN A 109 -8.30 -9.30 -13.50
CA ASN A 109 -8.76 -8.60 -12.31
C ASN A 109 -8.28 -7.15 -12.20
N PHE A 110 -7.23 -6.74 -12.91
CA PHE A 110 -6.60 -5.42 -12.69
C PHE A 110 -6.55 -4.54 -13.94
N ARG A 111 -6.64 -5.12 -15.14
CA ARG A 111 -6.58 -4.36 -16.41
C ARG A 111 -7.64 -3.25 -16.51
N HIS A 112 -8.78 -3.42 -15.84
CA HIS A 112 -9.83 -2.39 -15.83
C HIS A 112 -9.41 -1.09 -15.13
N PHE A 113 -8.52 -1.15 -14.12
CA PHE A 113 -7.93 0.04 -13.49
C PHE A 113 -7.11 0.89 -14.46
N GLU A 114 -6.67 0.33 -15.59
CA GLU A 114 -5.97 1.14 -16.58
C GLU A 114 -6.89 2.10 -17.34
N ASN A 115 -8.15 1.70 -17.51
CA ASN A 115 -9.12 2.35 -18.37
C ASN A 115 -10.28 3.00 -17.59
N SER A 116 -10.48 2.62 -16.33
CA SER A 116 -11.49 3.25 -15.46
C SER A 116 -11.11 4.70 -15.14
N SER A 117 -12.14 5.52 -14.95
CA SER A 117 -12.03 6.80 -14.24
C SER A 117 -11.92 6.61 -12.72
N ASP A 118 -12.15 5.39 -12.25
CA ASP A 118 -12.24 5.08 -10.83
C ASP A 118 -10.86 5.11 -10.18
N GLU A 119 -10.76 5.84 -9.08
CA GLU A 119 -9.56 5.94 -8.25
C GLU A 119 -9.77 5.07 -7.00
N PRO A 120 -9.13 3.90 -6.91
CA PRO A 120 -9.35 2.99 -5.80
C PRO A 120 -8.71 3.53 -4.52
N THR A 121 -9.30 3.21 -3.37
CA THR A 121 -8.60 3.40 -2.10
C THR A 121 -7.54 2.32 -1.89
N VAL A 122 -6.56 2.58 -1.01
CA VAL A 122 -5.59 1.57 -0.57
C VAL A 122 -6.31 0.31 -0.08
N MET A 123 -7.35 0.46 0.74
CA MET A 123 -8.13 -0.66 1.25
C MET A 123 -8.78 -1.46 0.13
N HIS A 124 -9.36 -0.79 -0.88
CA HIS A 124 -9.96 -1.47 -2.03
C HIS A 124 -8.90 -2.24 -2.83
N MET A 125 -7.75 -1.62 -3.13
CA MET A 125 -6.65 -2.27 -3.83
C MET A 125 -6.15 -3.49 -3.05
N SER A 126 -5.93 -3.36 -1.74
CA SER A 126 -5.53 -4.47 -0.87
C SER A 126 -6.56 -5.60 -0.86
N TYR A 127 -7.85 -5.28 -0.82
CA TYR A 127 -8.92 -6.27 -0.90
C TYR A 127 -8.91 -7.03 -2.22
N VAL A 128 -8.83 -6.33 -3.36
CA VAL A 128 -8.80 -6.97 -4.69
C VAL A 128 -7.57 -7.87 -4.83
N LEU A 129 -6.40 -7.44 -4.36
CA LEU A 129 -5.19 -8.26 -4.32
C LEU A 129 -5.37 -9.54 -3.49
N GLN A 130 -5.90 -9.42 -2.27
CA GLN A 130 -6.13 -10.56 -1.39
C GLN A 130 -7.11 -11.57 -1.98
N GLN A 131 -8.15 -11.12 -2.68
CA GLN A 131 -9.15 -12.02 -3.25
C GLN A 131 -8.70 -12.70 -4.55
N ASN A 132 -7.86 -12.04 -5.34
CA ASN A 132 -7.61 -12.44 -6.72
C ASN A 132 -6.18 -12.90 -7.02
N CYS A 133 -5.24 -12.74 -6.07
CA CYS A 133 -3.85 -13.14 -6.29
C CYS A 133 -3.49 -14.37 -5.46
N ALA A 134 -3.03 -15.43 -6.14
CA ALA A 134 -2.63 -16.69 -5.51
C ALA A 134 -1.49 -16.50 -4.49
N TYR A 135 -0.66 -15.47 -4.66
CA TYR A 135 0.42 -15.11 -3.74
C TYR A 135 -0.06 -14.94 -2.29
N PHE A 136 -1.23 -14.33 -2.07
CA PHE A 136 -1.78 -14.15 -0.71
C PHE A 136 -2.48 -15.41 -0.16
N HIS A 137 -2.56 -16.46 -0.96
CA HIS A 137 -3.17 -17.75 -0.60
C HIS A 137 -2.14 -18.87 -0.43
N SER A 138 -0.91 -18.70 -0.94
CA SER A 138 0.12 -19.73 -0.91
C SER A 138 0.69 -20.02 0.49
N ASP A 139 0.53 -19.11 1.45
CA ASP A 139 1.13 -19.21 2.80
C ASP A 139 0.26 -19.96 3.83
N LYS A 140 -0.60 -20.88 3.38
CA LYS A 140 -1.36 -21.81 4.26
C LYS A 140 -0.62 -23.14 4.53
N ARG A 141 0.72 -23.19 4.51
CA ARG A 141 1.48 -24.40 4.88
C ARG A 141 2.64 -24.12 5.82
#